data_AF-A0A8S0GQ00-F1
#
_entry.id   AF-A0A8S0GQ00-F1
#
_cell.length_a   1.000
_cell.length_b   1.000
_cell.length_c   1.000
_cell.angle_alpha   90.00
_cell.angle_beta   90.00
_cell.angle_gamma   90.00
#
_symmetry.space_group_name_H-M   'P 1'
#
loop_
_entity.id
_entity.type
_entity.pdbx_description
1 polymer ?
#
loop_
_entity_poly.entity_id
_entity_poly.type
_entity_poly.pdbx_seq_one_letter_code
_entity_poly.pdbx_strand_id
1 'polypeptide(L)' 'MTAKVPFALREAGRRMSSLGQGGLPQDVAEAVAWLGQPGSGAVSGQALRVCGQSLLGA' A
#
# COMPACT_ATOMS: atom_id res chain seq x y z
N MET A 1 -3.73 13.55 -6.79
CA MET A 1 -4.72 12.64 -7.41
C MET A 1 -5.80 12.22 -6.41
N THR A 2 -5.47 11.76 -5.20
CA THR A 2 -6.42 11.28 -4.17
C THR A 2 -7.50 12.29 -3.76
N ALA A 3 -7.20 13.59 -3.74
CA ALA A 3 -8.18 14.63 -3.42
C ALA A 3 -9.37 14.70 -4.40
N LYS A 4 -9.20 14.18 -5.63
CA LYS A 4 -10.25 14.10 -6.65
C LYS A 4 -11.21 12.92 -6.45
N VAL A 5 -10.91 11.98 -5.54
CA VAL A 5 -11.77 10.84 -5.22
C VAL A 5 -12.97 11.34 -4.39
N PRO A 6 -14.21 10.90 -4.69
CA PRO A 6 -15.40 11.27 -3.91
C PRO A 6 -15.23 10.99 -2.42
N PHE A 7 -15.78 11.89 -1.58
CA PHE A 7 -15.52 11.91 -0.14
C PHE A 7 -15.74 10.56 0.54
N ALA A 8 -16.91 9.93 0.33
CA ALA A 8 -17.24 8.67 1.00
C ALA A 8 -16.24 7.54 0.65
N LEU A 9 -15.88 7.41 -0.63
CA LEU A 9 -14.91 6.42 -1.09
C LEU A 9 -13.50 6.71 -0.57
N ARG A 10 -13.11 7.99 -0.55
CA ARG A 10 -11.81 8.41 -0.02
C ARG A 10 -11.68 8.12 1.46
N GLU A 11 -12.73 8.38 2.25
CA GLU A 11 -12.69 8.18 3.70
C GLU A 11 -12.78 6.70 4.08
N ALA A 12 -13.60 5.92 3.36
CA ALA A 12 -13.63 4.48 3.49
C ALA A 12 -12.23 3.88 3.23
N GLY A 13 -11.60 4.23 2.10
CA GLY A 13 -10.25 3.77 1.77
C GLY A 13 -9.18 4.20 2.80
N ARG A 14 -9.32 5.37 3.42
CA ARG A 14 -8.41 5.86 4.46
C ARG A 14 -8.53 5.08 5.77
N ARG A 15 -9.73 4.62 6.15
CA ARG A 15 -9.98 4.03 7.49
C ARG A 15 -10.13 2.52 7.50
N MET A 16 -10.46 1.89 6.37
CA MET A 16 -10.70 0.44 6.27
C MET A 16 -9.39 -0.36 6.14
N SER A 17 -8.52 -0.19 7.13
CA SER A 17 -7.27 -0.92 7.31
C SER A 17 -6.95 -1.00 8.80
N SER A 18 -6.11 -1.95 9.21
CA SER A 18 -5.73 -2.09 10.62
C SER A 18 -4.97 -0.87 11.14
N LEU A 19 -4.27 -0.13 10.27
CA LEU A 19 -3.59 1.10 10.64
C LEU A 19 -4.51 2.32 10.76
N GLY A 20 -5.77 2.22 10.33
CA GLY A 20 -6.77 3.29 10.43
C GLY A 20 -6.44 4.58 9.67
N GLN A 21 -5.44 4.53 8.78
CA GLN A 21 -4.92 5.68 8.03
C GLN A 21 -4.57 5.29 6.59
N GLY A 22 -4.55 6.31 5.71
CA GLY A 22 -4.09 6.15 4.33
C GLY A 22 -2.57 6.20 4.26
N GLY A 23 -1.98 5.42 3.37
CA GLY A 23 -0.53 5.39 3.17
C GLY A 23 0.03 6.66 2.51
N LEU A 24 1.35 6.80 2.61
CA LEU A 24 2.15 7.81 1.96
C LEU A 24 2.86 7.23 0.72
N PRO A 25 3.25 8.05 -0.26
CA PRO A 25 4.03 7.57 -1.41
C PRO A 25 5.35 6.89 -1.01
N GLN A 26 5.96 7.33 0.10
CA GLN A 26 7.19 6.74 0.63
C GLN A 26 7.03 5.27 1.00
N ASP A 27 5.89 4.88 1.59
CA ASP A 27 5.64 3.48 2.00
C ASP A 27 5.70 2.52 0.80
N VAL A 28 5.19 2.96 -0.35
CA VAL A 28 5.26 2.21 -1.61
C VAL A 28 6.70 2.20 -2.15
N ALA A 29 7.38 3.34 -2.10
CA ALA A 29 8.76 3.46 -2.57
C ALA A 29 9.71 2.56 -1.78
N GLU A 30 9.54 2.44 -0.46
CA GLU A 30 10.35 1.56 0.39
C GLU A 30 10.14 0.08 0.05
N ALA A 31 8.90 -0.35 -0.19
CA ALA A 31 8.62 -1.72 -0.62
C ALA A 31 9.25 -2.04 -1.99
N VAL A 32 9.20 -1.08 -2.94
CA VAL A 32 9.84 -1.22 -4.26
C VAL A 32 11.36 -1.25 -4.13
N ALA A 33 11.94 -0.35 -3.31
CA ALA A 33 13.38 -0.31 -3.06
C ALA A 33 13.87 -1.61 -2.42
N TRP A 34 13.11 -2.16 -1.46
CA TRP A 34 13.40 -3.45 -0.87
C TRP A 34 13.35 -4.60 -1.89
N LEU A 35 12.41 -4.61 -2.84
CA LEU A 35 12.41 -5.61 -3.92
C LEU A 35 13.59 -5.43 -4.89
N GLY A 36 14.04 -4.19 -5.12
CA GLY A 36 15.10 -3.86 -6.08
C GLY A 36 16.53 -3.89 -5.53
N GLN A 37 16.73 -3.99 -4.21
CA GLN A 37 18.06 -3.96 -3.62
C GLN A 37 18.85 -5.26 -3.88
N PRO A 38 20.20 -5.22 -3.91
CA PRO A 38 21.03 -6.39 -4.22
C PRO A 38 20.78 -7.62 -3.34
N GLY A 39 20.42 -7.43 -2.07
CA GLY A 39 20.18 -8.52 -1.11
C GLY A 39 18.86 -9.28 -1.33
N SER A 40 17.96 -8.78 -2.18
CA SER A 40 16.62 -9.36 -2.36
C SER A 40 16.49 -10.28 -3.58
N GLY A 41 17.61 -10.65 -4.22
CA GLY A 41 17.60 -11.44 -5.46
C GLY A 41 16.93 -12.82 -5.38
N ALA A 42 16.76 -13.37 -4.17
CA ALA A 42 16.02 -14.62 -3.94
C ALA A 42 14.49 -14.44 -3.87
N VAL A 43 13.98 -13.21 -3.81
CA VAL A 43 12.56 -12.89 -3.73
C VAL A 43 12.04 -12.54 -5.12
N SER A 44 11.34 -13.48 -5.77
CA SER A 44 10.82 -13.31 -7.13
C SER A 44 9.36 -13.79 -7.25
N GLY A 45 8.62 -13.24 -8.21
CA GLY A 45 7.24 -13.61 -8.51
C GLY A 45 6.21 -13.24 -7.42
N GLN A 46 6.57 -12.35 -6.50
CA GLN A 46 5.72 -11.98 -5.37
C GLN A 46 4.77 -10.83 -5.72
N ALA A 47 3.54 -10.88 -5.20
CA ALA A 47 2.60 -9.76 -5.17
C ALA A 47 2.48 -9.24 -3.74
N LEU A 48 3.12 -8.11 -3.45
CA LEU A 48 3.14 -7.51 -2.10
C LEU A 48 2.13 -6.36 -2.01
N ARG A 49 1.19 -6.44 -1.07
CA ARG A 49 0.23 -5.37 -0.79
C ARG A 49 0.81 -4.34 0.19
N VAL A 50 1.01 -3.10 -0.26
CA VAL A 50 1.36 -1.95 0.60
C VAL A 50 0.06 -1.23 1.01
N CYS A 51 -0.68 -1.82 1.95
CA CYS A 51 -2.07 -1.38 2.23
C CYS A 51 -2.42 -1.17 3.71
N GLY A 52 -1.44 -1.27 4.62
CA GLY A 52 -1.72 -1.18 6.05
C GLY A 52 -2.69 -2.25 6.57
N GLN A 53 -2.71 -3.41 5.90
CA GLN A 53 -3.70 -4.48 6.07
C GLN A 53 -5.14 -3.99 5.84
N SER A 54 -5.45 -3.57 4.61
CA SER A 54 -6.80 -3.18 4.23
C SER A 54 -7.78 -4.38 4.28
N LEU A 55 -9.02 -4.10 4.69
CA LEU A 55 -10.11 -5.08 4.77
C LEU A 55 -10.53 -5.65 3.40
N LEU A 56 -10.24 -4.94 2.30
CA LEU A 56 -10.55 -5.40 0.95
C LEU A 56 -9.59 -6.54 0.56
N GLY A 57 -10.10 -7.61 -0.03
CA GLY A 57 -9.34 -8.78 -0.45
C GLY A 57 -10.21 -9.79 -1.21
N ALA A 58 -9.58 -10.88 -1.65
CA ALA A 58 -10.23 -12.08 -2.19
C ALA A 58 -10.03 -13.25 -1.23
#